data_AF-A0A426YJ32-F1
#
_entry.id   AF-A0A426YJ32-F1
#
_cell.length_a   1.000
_cell.length_b   1.000
_cell.length_c   1.000
_cell.angle_alpha   90.00
_cell.angle_beta   90.00
_cell.angle_gamma   90.00
#
_symmetry.space_group_name_H-M   'P 1'
#
loop_
_entity.id
_entity.type
_entity.pdbx_description
1 polymer ?
#
loop_
_entity_poly.entity_id
_entity_poly.type
_entity_poly.pdbx_seq_one_letter_code
_entity_poly.pdbx_strand_id
1 'polypeptide(L)'
;MTMRINIDCNGCYQKIRRILLQMQELESHLIERKQCMVSVCGVFVPQDIAIRLRKKTNRRVEILEIKEVDISNDGSITPKPP
;
A
#
# COMPACT_ATOMS: atom_id res chain seq x y z
N MET A 1 5.10 -2.60 -0.32
CA MET A 1 3.80 -3.23 -0.03
C MET A 1 2.81 -2.87 -1.14
N THR A 2 1.99 -3.83 -1.56
CA THR A 2 0.97 -3.66 -2.60
C THR A 2 -0.40 -4.03 -2.03
N MET A 3 -1.41 -3.19 -2.28
CA MET A 3 -2.76 -3.36 -1.79
C MET A 3 -3.81 -3.04 -2.85
N ARG A 4 -4.96 -3.69 -2.76
CA ARG A 4 -6.11 -3.47 -3.63
C ARG A 4 -7.14 -2.59 -2.94
N ILE A 5 -7.57 -1.53 -3.63
CA ILE A 5 -8.59 -0.60 -3.19
C ILE A 5 -9.39 -0.21 -4.43
N ASN A 6 -10.72 -0.28 -4.39
CA ASN A 6 -11.55 0.15 -5.51
C ASN A 6 -11.31 1.64 -5.81
N ILE A 7 -11.18 2.01 -7.09
CA ILE A 7 -10.99 3.40 -7.54
C ILE A 7 -11.89 3.67 -8.74
N ASP A 8 -13.16 3.98 -8.48
CA ASP A 8 -14.20 4.07 -9.53
C ASP A 8 -14.31 5.46 -10.15
N CYS A 9 -13.72 6.48 -9.53
CA CYS A 9 -13.79 7.86 -10.01
C CYS A 9 -12.53 8.67 -9.68
N ASN A 10 -12.40 9.83 -10.33
CA ASN A 10 -11.26 10.73 -10.10
C ASN A 10 -11.20 11.23 -8.64
N GLY A 11 -12.36 11.40 -7.99
CA GLY A 11 -12.45 11.77 -6.58
C GLY A 11 -11.83 10.72 -5.65
N CYS A 12 -12.05 9.43 -5.91
CA CYS A 12 -11.43 8.34 -5.15
C CYS A 12 -9.92 8.35 -5.30
N TYR A 13 -9.43 8.52 -6.54
CA TYR A 13 -8.01 8.64 -6.79
C TYR A 13 -7.38 9.82 -6.04
N GLN A 14 -7.97 11.01 -6.14
CA GLN A 14 -7.45 12.19 -5.47
C GLN A 14 -7.47 12.02 -3.94
N LYS A 15 -8.51 11.38 -3.40
CA LYS A 15 -8.62 11.08 -1.97
C LYS A 15 -7.50 10.16 -1.50
N ILE A 16 -7.27 9.05 -2.20
CA ILE A 16 -6.18 8.11 -1.89
C ILE A 16 -4.83 8.82 -2.00
N ARG A 17 -4.58 9.52 -3.11
CA ARG A 17 -3.34 10.27 -3.32
C ARG A 17 -3.05 11.27 -2.20
N ARG A 18 -4.05 12.02 -1.75
CA ARG A 18 -3.90 12.96 -0.62
C ARG A 18 -3.54 12.24 0.69
N ILE A 19 -4.14 11.08 0.97
CA ILE A 19 -3.84 10.29 2.17
C ILE A 19 -2.38 9.80 2.13
N LEU A 20 -1.93 9.26 0.99
CA LEU A 20 -0.56 8.78 0.82
C LEU A 20 0.46 9.91 0.95
N LEU A 21 0.18 11.09 0.39
CA LEU A 21 1.03 12.29 0.53
C LEU A 21 1.10 12.81 1.98
N GLN A 22 0.11 12.50 2.82
CA GLN A 22 0.10 12.87 4.24
C GLN A 22 0.86 11.87 5.13
N MET A 23 1.27 10.72 4.59
CA MET A 23 2.05 9.72 5.31
C MET A 23 3.54 10.00 5.09
N GLN A 24 4.20 10.58 6.10
CA GLN A 24 5.65 10.88 6.03
C GLN A 24 6.52 9.61 6.00
N GLU A 25 5.96 8.49 6.45
CA GLU A 25 6.60 7.17 6.50
C GLU A 25 6.77 6.56 5.09
N LEU A 26 6.06 7.10 4.10
CA LEU A 26 6.12 6.64 2.70
C LEU A 26 7.15 7.47 1.93
N GLU A 27 8.18 6.81 1.43
CA GLU A 27 9.14 7.40 0.50
C GLU A 27 8.55 7.53 -0.91
N SER A 28 7.76 6.54 -1.33
CA SER A 28 7.19 6.49 -2.68
C SER A 28 5.86 5.78 -2.70
N HIS A 29 4.99 6.20 -3.61
CA HIS A 29 3.69 5.58 -3.83
C HIS A 29 3.30 5.57 -5.30
N LEU A 30 2.55 4.55 -5.69
CA LEU A 30 2.04 4.36 -7.04
C LEU A 30 0.58 3.90 -6.97
N ILE A 31 -0.26 4.48 -7.82
CA ILE A 31 -1.71 4.23 -7.82
C ILE A 31 -2.13 3.85 -9.24
N GLU A 32 -2.57 2.61 -9.42
CA GLU A 32 -3.04 2.07 -10.69
C GLU A 32 -4.57 1.96 -10.69
N ARG A 33 -5.22 2.93 -11.34
CA ARG A 33 -6.69 2.95 -11.45
C ARG A 33 -7.23 1.74 -12.21
N LYS A 34 -6.56 1.34 -13.28
CA LYS A 34 -6.98 0.21 -14.14
C LYS A 34 -7.02 -1.11 -13.37
N GLN A 35 -6.11 -1.28 -12.41
CA GLN A 35 -6.01 -2.50 -11.60
C GLN A 35 -6.61 -2.35 -10.20
N CYS A 36 -7.11 -1.16 -9.85
CA CYS A 36 -7.55 -0.82 -8.50
C CYS A 36 -6.47 -1.16 -7.45
N MET A 37 -5.22 -0.84 -7.78
CA MET A 37 -4.04 -1.23 -7.01
C MET A 37 -3.26 -0.01 -6.54
N VAL A 38 -2.72 -0.11 -5.33
CA VAL A 38 -1.90 0.92 -4.70
C VAL A 38 -0.64 0.25 -4.17
N SER A 39 0.51 0.75 -4.60
CA SER A 39 1.82 0.29 -4.16
C SER A 39 2.48 1.38 -3.34
N VAL A 40 3.05 1.02 -2.20
CA VAL A 40 3.71 1.95 -1.29
C VAL A 40 5.07 1.39 -0.87
N CYS A 41 6.06 2.27 -0.81
CA CYS A 41 7.43 2.00 -0.42
C CYS A 41 7.87 3.02 0.64
N GLY A 42 8.69 2.58 1.59
CA GLY A 42 9.11 3.37 2.75
C GLY A 42 9.25 2.50 3.99
N VAL A 43 9.49 3.15 5.12
CA VAL A 43 9.62 2.50 6.43
C VAL A 43 8.32 2.70 7.19
N PHE A 44 7.45 1.70 7.17
CA PHE A 44 6.13 1.77 7.77
C PHE A 44 5.67 0.40 8.26
N VAL A 45 4.66 0.39 9.14
CA VAL A 45 3.98 -0.83 9.56
C VAL A 45 2.83 -1.11 8.58
N PRO A 46 2.82 -2.25 7.84
CA PRO A 46 1.79 -2.55 6.82
C PRO A 46 0.35 -2.46 7.35
N GLN A 47 0.15 -2.88 8.60
CA GLN A 47 -1.15 -2.82 9.26
C GLN A 47 -1.63 -1.38 9.50
N ASP A 48 -0.75 -0.46 9.89
CA ASP A 48 -1.13 0.93 10.14
C ASP A 48 -1.59 1.60 8.84
N ILE A 49 -0.81 1.44 7.76
CA ILE A 49 -1.17 1.97 6.44
C ILE A 49 -2.51 1.41 5.97
N ALA A 50 -2.74 0.10 6.09
CA ALA A 50 -3.99 -0.54 5.69
C ALA A 50 -5.20 -0.02 6.52
N ILE A 51 -5.05 0.08 7.84
CA ILE A 51 -6.09 0.60 8.74
C ILE A 51 -6.37 2.08 8.44
N ARG A 52 -5.34 2.90 8.25
CA ARG A 52 -5.45 4.33 7.97
C ARG A 52 -6.12 4.58 6.63
N LEU A 53 -5.77 3.82 5.59
CA LEU A 53 -6.46 3.86 4.29
C LEU A 53 -7.91 3.42 4.43
N ARG A 54 -8.21 2.32 5.12
CA ARG A 54 -9.59 1.87 5.35
C ARG A 54 -10.43 2.94 6.05
N LYS A 55 -9.92 3.54 7.13
CA LYS A 55 -10.59 4.60 7.90
C LYS A 55 -10.80 5.87 7.09
N LYS A 56 -9.82 6.29 6.29
CA LYS A 56 -9.91 7.54 5.52
C LYS A 56 -10.74 7.39 4.25
N THR A 57 -10.62 6.26 3.56
CA THR A 57 -11.33 6.02 2.29
C THR A 57 -12.74 5.47 2.51
N ASN A 58 -13.03 4.86 3.67
CA ASN A 58 -14.24 4.06 3.93
C ASN A 58 -14.46 2.97 2.87
N ARG A 59 -13.36 2.39 2.39
CA ARG A 59 -13.36 1.32 1.38
C ARG A 59 -12.66 0.08 1.91
N ARG A 60 -12.96 -1.06 1.30
CA ARG A 60 -12.24 -2.31 1.54
C ARG A 60 -10.81 -2.14 1.02
N VAL A 61 -9.86 -2.50 1.87
CA VAL A 61 -8.42 -2.55 1.56
C VAL A 61 -8.01 -4.00 1.71
N GLU A 62 -7.49 -4.59 0.64
CA GLU A 62 -6.96 -5.95 0.65
C GLU A 62 -5.45 -5.88 0.44
N ILE A 63 -4.67 -6.48 1.33
CA ILE A 63 -3.22 -6.54 1.19
C ILE A 63 -2.93 -7.68 0.22
N LEU A 64 -2.29 -7.35 -0.91
CA LEU A 64 -1.91 -8.34 -1.91
C LEU A 64 -0.53 -8.91 -1.63
N GLU A 65 0.42 -8.03 -1.33
CA GLU A 65 1.82 -8.41 -1.14
C GLU A 65 2.53 -7.46 -0.17
N ILE A 66 3.32 -8.03 0.73
CA ILE A 66 4.22 -7.28 1.60
C ILE A 66 5.64 -7.68 1.17
N LYS A 67 6.38 -6.72 0.60
CA LYS A 67 7.81 -6.89 0.32
C LYS A 67 8.56 -6.28 1.49
N GLU A 68 9.16 -7.11 2.31
CA GLU A 68 10.07 -6.70 3.36
C GLU A 68 11.48 -6.63 2.74
N VAL A 69 12.13 -5.48 2.83
CA VAL A 69 13.55 -5.39 2.51
C VAL A 69 14.28 -5.73 3.79
N ASP A 70 14.63 -7.00 3.97
CA ASP A 70 15.46 -7.44 5.08
C ASP A 70 16.87 -6.86 4.86
N ILE A 71 17.25 -5.85 5.63
CA ILE A 71 18.66 -5.42 5.70
C ILE A 71 19.37 -6.40 6.63
N SER A 72 19.50 -7.64 6.17
CA SER A 72 20.33 -8.66 6.79
C SER A 72 21.20 -9.25 5.69
N ASN A 73 22.52 -9.10 5.86
CA ASN A 73 23.54 -9.77 5.11
C ASN A 73 23.37 -11.30 5.25
N ASP A 74 22.57 -11.92 4.38
CA ASP A 74 22.63 -13.31 3.89
C ASP A 74 21.41 -13.61 3.02
N GLY A 75 21.57 -14.49 2.03
CA GLY A 75 20.65 -14.66 0.91
C GLY A 75 19.29 -15.30 1.22
N SER A 76 18.39 -15.16 0.24
CA SER A 76 17.10 -15.83 0.04
C SER A 76 15.91 -15.45 0.93
N ILE A 77 15.12 -14.48 0.46
CA ILE A 77 13.69 -14.38 0.79
C ILE A 77 12.93 -15.25 -0.23
N THR A 78 12.47 -16.43 0.21
CA THR A 78 11.50 -17.23 -0.57
C THR A 78 10.09 -16.92 -0.06
N PRO A 79 9.13 -16.54 -0.94
CA PRO A 79 7.75 -16.37 -0.53
C PRO A 79 7.18 -17.76 -0.15
N LYS A 80 6.69 -17.89 1.08
CA LYS A 80 6.08 -19.12 1.60
C LYS A 80 4.72 -19.36 0.94
N PRO A 81 4.49 -20.48 0.21
CA PRO A 81 3.16 -20.85 -0.23
C PRO A 81 2.39 -21.63 0.86
N PRO A 82 1.05 -21.70 0.78
CA PRO A 82 0.18 -22.36 1.75
C PRO A 82 0.34 -23.88 1.83
#